data_AF-A0A2E2Q6P6-F1
#
_entry.id   AF-A0A2E2Q6P6-F1
#
_cell.length_a   1.000
_cell.length_b   1.000
_cell.length_c   1.000
_cell.angle_alpha   90.00
_cell.angle_beta   90.00
_cell.angle_gamma   90.00
#
_symmetry.space_group_name_H-M   'P 1'
#
loop_
_entity.id
_entity.type
_entity.pdbx_description
1 polymer ?
#
loop_
_entity_poly.entity_id
_entity_poly.type
_entity_poly.pdbx_seq_one_letter_code
_entity_poly.pdbx_strand_id
1 'polypeptide(L)'
;MSPVRGADIPCLEQDPAYDVHWPWRDGPLSQGLTCVFRVKNEARNLPWVIPPMLEAVQHVVLVDNLSDDGTPDVAREAAASIGAADRLEVHSYPHRVSRAGTEHLATRHDSVHSLTHFYNWSFSHVRTAYSMKWDGDMVLTTEGVGVLRDLSWQLHDSGAIVAIPRHPLSIESESVAWIDLGFRFLEPWIYPMGPEFTFVKAFEWEVREFPETSQRLIAPEGLCVELKWLDQDEFSHWSAMDFDESRAPRKRREWQGYSALMEGRGEEVPGLHRIEAPPGVHVIDHVTDTWLPHAERPLVRRGRRIES
;
A
#
# COMPACT_ATOMS: atom_id res chain seq x y z
N MET A 1 -39.72 15.14 -2.34
CA MET A 1 -38.41 15.27 -3.00
C MET A 1 -37.40 15.55 -1.92
N SER A 2 -36.58 14.56 -1.52
CA SER A 2 -35.45 14.82 -0.63
C SER A 2 -34.52 15.84 -1.30
N PRO A 3 -33.91 16.78 -0.54
CA PRO A 3 -32.90 17.65 -1.13
C PRO A 3 -31.77 16.75 -1.62
N VAL A 4 -31.40 16.88 -2.90
CA VAL A 4 -30.14 16.34 -3.41
C VAL A 4 -29.07 16.98 -2.53
N ARG A 5 -28.51 16.22 -1.58
CA ARG A 5 -27.38 16.69 -0.78
C ARG A 5 -26.23 16.90 -1.74
N GLY A 6 -25.65 18.11 -1.74
CA GLY A 6 -24.47 18.41 -2.55
C GLY A 6 -23.28 17.53 -2.15
N ALA A 7 -22.25 17.53 -2.99
CA ALA A 7 -20.98 16.86 -2.72
C ALA A 7 -20.36 17.30 -1.39
N ASP A 8 -19.66 16.37 -0.75
CA ASP A 8 -18.86 16.67 0.44
C ASP A 8 -17.58 17.41 0.06
N ILE A 9 -16.95 16.98 -1.03
CA ILE A 9 -15.83 17.67 -1.66
C ILE A 9 -16.15 17.75 -3.15
N PRO A 10 -16.71 18.88 -3.63
CA PRO A 10 -16.90 19.07 -5.05
C PRO A 10 -15.54 19.18 -5.74
N CYS A 11 -15.39 18.54 -6.89
CA CYS A 11 -14.16 18.69 -7.67
C CYS A 11 -14.11 20.05 -8.37
N LEU A 12 -12.91 20.62 -8.48
CA LEU A 12 -12.66 21.91 -9.15
C LEU A 12 -13.12 21.88 -10.62
N GLU A 13 -12.98 20.74 -11.28
CA GLU A 13 -13.29 20.53 -12.68
C GLU A 13 -14.80 20.44 -12.95
N GLN A 14 -15.64 20.47 -11.90
CA GLN A 14 -17.10 20.47 -11.99
C GLN A 14 -17.67 19.24 -12.72
N ASP A 15 -17.01 18.10 -12.59
CA ASP A 15 -17.50 16.80 -13.03
C ASP A 15 -18.07 16.03 -11.83
N PRO A 16 -19.41 15.91 -11.71
CA PRO A 16 -20.05 15.24 -10.59
C PRO A 16 -19.66 13.77 -10.43
N ALA A 17 -19.09 13.11 -11.46
CA ALA A 17 -18.60 11.74 -11.34
C ALA A 17 -17.38 11.63 -10.40
N TYR A 18 -16.65 12.74 -10.21
CA TYR A 18 -15.47 12.82 -9.36
C TYR A 18 -15.67 13.66 -8.11
N ASP A 19 -16.90 14.08 -7.84
CA ASP A 19 -17.26 14.65 -6.55
C ASP A 19 -17.15 13.57 -5.47
N VAL A 20 -16.60 13.94 -4.31
CA VAL A 20 -16.51 13.04 -3.17
C VAL A 20 -17.84 13.07 -2.42
N HIS A 21 -18.43 11.89 -2.25
CA HIS A 21 -19.62 11.66 -1.44
C HIS A 21 -19.33 10.59 -0.39
N TRP A 22 -19.31 11.00 0.88
CA TRP A 22 -18.91 10.11 1.96
C TRP A 22 -20.07 9.21 2.41
N PRO A 23 -19.86 7.88 2.49
CA PRO A 23 -20.91 6.93 2.80
C PRO A 23 -21.51 7.08 4.19
N TRP A 24 -20.72 7.57 5.15
CA TRP A 24 -21.20 7.78 6.51
C TRP A 24 -22.27 8.87 6.61
N ARG A 25 -22.51 9.65 5.55
CA ARG A 25 -23.63 10.61 5.48
C ARG A 25 -24.95 9.96 5.10
N ASP A 26 -24.89 8.79 4.46
CA ASP A 26 -26.05 8.03 3.99
C ASP A 26 -26.56 7.04 5.03
N GLY A 27 -25.71 6.66 5.99
CA GLY A 27 -26.08 5.77 7.09
C GLY A 27 -24.88 5.22 7.83
N PRO A 28 -25.11 4.32 8.82
CA PRO A 28 -24.03 3.62 9.49
C PRO A 28 -23.26 2.73 8.51
N LEU A 29 -21.94 2.69 8.68
CA LEU A 29 -21.07 1.81 7.90
C LEU A 29 -21.15 0.38 8.43
N SER A 30 -20.95 -0.58 7.53
CA SER A 30 -20.90 -2.00 7.90
C SER A 30 -19.65 -2.32 8.72
N GLN A 31 -19.72 -3.31 9.62
CA GLN A 31 -18.51 -3.77 10.31
C GLN A 31 -17.54 -4.40 9.31
N GLY A 32 -16.24 -4.16 9.51
CA GLY A 32 -15.17 -4.82 8.75
C GLY A 32 -14.14 -3.83 8.22
N LEU A 33 -13.30 -4.36 7.33
CA LEU A 33 -12.18 -3.69 6.70
C LEU A 33 -12.31 -3.77 5.18
N THR A 34 -12.19 -2.63 4.51
CA THR A 34 -12.05 -2.56 3.05
C THR A 34 -10.63 -2.16 2.71
N CYS A 35 -9.95 -2.93 1.88
CA CYS A 35 -8.66 -2.55 1.31
C CYS A 35 -8.88 -1.71 0.05
N VAL A 36 -8.22 -0.56 -0.03
CA VAL A 36 -8.24 0.34 -1.18
C VAL A 36 -6.87 0.31 -1.83
N PHE A 37 -6.81 -0.31 -3.00
CA PHE A 37 -5.66 -0.28 -3.88
C PHE A 37 -5.73 0.93 -4.78
N ARG A 38 -4.57 1.52 -4.98
CA ARG A 38 -4.38 2.52 -6.01
C ARG A 38 -3.25 2.09 -6.90
N VAL A 39 -3.58 1.76 -8.14
CA VAL A 39 -2.66 1.05 -9.03
C VAL A 39 -2.44 1.79 -10.32
N LYS A 40 -1.23 1.65 -10.86
CA LYS A 40 -0.91 2.00 -12.23
C LYS A 40 0.14 1.02 -12.73
N ASN A 41 -0.19 0.24 -13.75
CA ASN A 41 0.70 -0.73 -14.36
C ASN A 41 1.24 -1.79 -13.37
N GLU A 42 0.33 -2.42 -12.64
CA GLU A 42 0.59 -3.42 -11.61
C GLU A 42 0.24 -4.85 -12.05
N ALA A 43 -0.04 -5.09 -13.34
CA ALA A 43 -0.51 -6.38 -13.83
C ALA A 43 0.42 -7.54 -13.45
N ARG A 44 1.73 -7.30 -13.38
CA ARG A 44 2.72 -8.29 -12.94
C ARG A 44 2.53 -8.71 -11.48
N ASN A 45 2.21 -7.77 -10.60
CA ASN A 45 2.18 -7.98 -9.15
C ASN A 45 0.84 -8.52 -8.65
N LEU A 46 -0.27 -8.10 -9.27
CA LEU A 46 -1.62 -8.41 -8.82
C LEU A 46 -1.96 -9.91 -8.62
N PRO A 47 -1.40 -10.86 -9.39
CA PRO A 47 -1.61 -12.29 -9.13
C PRO A 47 -1.16 -12.75 -7.73
N TRP A 48 -0.13 -12.14 -7.16
CA TRP A 48 0.32 -12.41 -5.79
C TRP A 48 -0.39 -11.56 -4.74
N VAL A 49 -0.87 -10.38 -5.13
CA VAL A 49 -1.41 -9.37 -4.19
C VAL A 49 -2.90 -9.55 -3.93
N ILE A 50 -3.70 -9.76 -4.97
CA ILE A 50 -5.17 -9.76 -4.88
C ILE A 50 -5.71 -10.97 -4.10
N PRO A 51 -5.26 -12.22 -4.36
CA PRO A 51 -5.83 -13.38 -3.67
C PRO A 51 -5.69 -13.34 -2.14
N PRO A 52 -4.49 -13.14 -1.55
CA PRO A 52 -4.37 -13.12 -0.08
C PRO A 52 -5.07 -11.90 0.54
N MET A 53 -5.17 -10.77 -0.17
CA MET A 53 -5.92 -9.61 0.33
C MET A 53 -7.43 -9.91 0.41
N LEU A 54 -8.02 -10.49 -0.65
CA LEU A 54 -9.43 -10.92 -0.63
C LEU A 54 -9.68 -12.03 0.40
N GLU A 55 -8.66 -12.80 0.76
CA GLU A 55 -8.76 -13.74 1.86
C GLU A 55 -8.77 -13.05 3.26
N ALA A 56 -8.12 -11.88 3.38
CA ALA A 56 -7.91 -11.16 4.62
C ALA A 56 -9.01 -10.15 4.99
N VAL A 57 -9.58 -9.43 4.01
CA VAL A 57 -10.47 -8.28 4.25
C VAL A 57 -11.85 -8.44 3.62
N GLN A 58 -12.91 -7.84 4.17
CA GLN A 58 -14.28 -8.06 3.68
C GLN A 58 -14.48 -7.62 2.23
N HIS A 59 -13.91 -6.48 1.83
CA HIS A 59 -14.02 -5.93 0.49
C HIS A 59 -12.69 -5.37 0.00
N VAL A 60 -12.52 -5.35 -1.33
CA VAL A 60 -11.41 -4.68 -2.00
C VAL A 60 -11.98 -3.67 -2.99
N VAL A 61 -11.50 -2.44 -2.92
CA VAL A 61 -11.70 -1.40 -3.92
C VAL A 61 -10.36 -1.21 -4.63
N LEU A 62 -10.32 -1.41 -5.94
CA LEU A 62 -9.16 -1.14 -6.77
C LEU A 62 -9.44 0.04 -7.67
N VAL A 63 -8.63 1.08 -7.56
CA VAL A 63 -8.70 2.26 -8.41
C VAL A 63 -7.54 2.25 -9.39
N ASP A 64 -7.86 2.02 -10.65
CA ASP A 64 -6.93 2.07 -11.77
C ASP A 64 -6.66 3.53 -12.17
N ASN A 65 -5.39 3.93 -12.21
CA ASN A 65 -5.01 5.27 -12.65
C ASN A 65 -4.21 5.22 -13.96
N LEU A 66 -4.94 5.08 -15.06
CA LEU A 66 -4.40 5.14 -16.43
C LEU A 66 -3.37 4.03 -16.68
N SER A 67 -3.71 2.79 -16.32
CA SER A 67 -2.86 1.66 -16.69
C SER A 67 -2.99 1.32 -18.18
N ASP A 68 -1.92 0.80 -18.76
CA ASP A 68 -1.83 0.35 -20.16
C ASP A 68 -1.36 -1.10 -20.32
N ASP A 69 -1.17 -1.83 -19.21
CA ASP A 69 -0.68 -3.20 -19.16
C ASP A 69 -1.78 -4.25 -18.88
N GLY A 70 -3.06 -3.85 -18.83
CA GLY A 70 -4.18 -4.72 -18.50
C GLY A 70 -4.43 -4.92 -17.00
N THR A 71 -3.81 -4.12 -16.12
CA THR A 71 -3.98 -4.17 -14.65
C THR A 71 -5.43 -4.42 -14.19
N PRO A 72 -6.48 -3.71 -14.68
CA PRO A 72 -7.85 -3.94 -14.23
C PRO A 72 -8.37 -5.35 -14.53
N ASP A 73 -7.99 -5.93 -15.66
CA ASP A 73 -8.47 -7.24 -16.09
C ASP A 73 -7.76 -8.35 -15.31
N VAL A 74 -6.45 -8.21 -15.09
CA VAL A 74 -5.69 -9.12 -14.22
C VAL A 74 -6.24 -9.14 -12.80
N ALA A 75 -6.62 -7.98 -12.24
CA ALA A 75 -7.25 -7.91 -10.93
C ALA A 75 -8.54 -8.74 -10.86
N ARG A 76 -9.40 -8.61 -11.88
CA ARG A 76 -10.67 -9.34 -11.97
C ARG A 76 -10.46 -10.83 -12.14
N GLU A 77 -9.51 -11.23 -12.99
CA GLU A 77 -9.16 -12.63 -13.21
C GLU A 77 -8.61 -13.27 -11.93
N ALA A 78 -7.70 -12.60 -11.22
CA ALA A 78 -7.18 -13.05 -9.93
C ALA A 78 -8.29 -13.25 -8.90
N ALA A 79 -9.20 -12.28 -8.73
CA ALA A 79 -10.34 -12.42 -7.84
C ALA A 79 -11.30 -13.55 -8.25
N ALA A 80 -11.58 -13.68 -9.55
CA ALA A 80 -12.46 -14.74 -10.07
C ALA A 80 -11.88 -16.14 -9.87
N SER A 81 -10.55 -16.29 -10.01
CA SER A 81 -9.85 -17.57 -9.84
C SER A 81 -10.02 -18.20 -8.46
N ILE A 82 -10.24 -17.37 -7.43
CA ILE A 82 -10.49 -17.80 -6.04
C ILE A 82 -11.97 -17.67 -5.63
N GLY A 83 -12.86 -17.38 -6.58
CA GLY A 83 -14.29 -17.25 -6.33
C GLY A 83 -14.70 -16.06 -5.47
N ALA A 84 -13.92 -14.98 -5.47
CA ALA A 84 -14.13 -13.77 -4.65
C ALA A 84 -14.43 -12.52 -5.49
N ALA A 85 -14.88 -12.68 -6.73
CA ALA A 85 -15.15 -11.58 -7.66
C ALA A 85 -16.24 -10.62 -7.15
N ASP A 86 -17.20 -11.08 -6.34
CA ASP A 86 -18.25 -10.27 -5.72
C ASP A 86 -17.74 -9.31 -4.64
N ARG A 87 -16.50 -9.51 -4.17
CA ARG A 87 -15.86 -8.70 -3.13
C ARG A 87 -14.84 -7.71 -3.68
N LEU A 88 -14.58 -7.73 -4.99
CA LEU A 88 -13.70 -6.79 -5.68
C LEU A 88 -14.53 -5.77 -6.47
N GLU A 89 -14.35 -4.48 -6.17
CA GLU A 89 -14.85 -3.37 -6.97
C GLU A 89 -13.69 -2.71 -7.71
N VAL A 90 -13.82 -2.51 -9.02
CA VAL A 90 -12.77 -1.90 -9.86
C VAL A 90 -13.28 -0.61 -10.47
N HIS A 91 -12.61 0.50 -10.17
CA HIS A 91 -12.90 1.83 -10.68
C HIS A 91 -11.79 2.33 -11.58
N SER A 92 -12.15 3.14 -12.57
CA SER A 92 -11.19 3.85 -13.43
C SER A 92 -11.12 5.30 -13.00
N TYR A 93 -9.89 5.81 -12.83
CA TYR A 93 -9.62 7.23 -12.58
C TYR A 93 -8.80 7.81 -13.75
N PRO A 94 -9.46 8.36 -14.79
CA PRO A 94 -8.84 8.73 -16.06
C PRO A 94 -8.17 10.11 -16.03
N HIS A 95 -7.75 10.58 -14.86
CA HIS A 95 -7.05 11.85 -14.70
C HIS A 95 -5.59 11.62 -14.32
N ARG A 96 -4.68 12.40 -14.92
CA ARG A 96 -3.28 12.38 -14.51
C ARG A 96 -3.15 13.00 -13.12
N VAL A 97 -2.80 12.19 -12.12
CA VAL A 97 -2.61 12.63 -10.74
C VAL A 97 -1.19 13.18 -10.55
N SER A 98 -1.08 14.27 -9.80
CA SER A 98 0.19 14.90 -9.42
C SER A 98 1.07 13.95 -8.61
N ARG A 99 2.35 13.87 -8.95
CA ARG A 99 3.34 13.12 -8.15
C ARG A 99 3.65 13.85 -6.84
N ALA A 100 4.04 13.10 -5.80
CA ALA A 100 4.60 13.69 -4.59
C ALA A 100 5.82 14.57 -4.92
N GLY A 101 5.96 15.70 -4.22
CA GLY A 101 6.97 16.73 -4.47
C GLY A 101 6.34 18.02 -5.02
N THR A 102 7.04 18.63 -5.98
CA THR A 102 6.69 19.95 -6.54
C THR A 102 5.37 19.93 -7.30
N GLU A 103 5.06 18.86 -8.03
CA GLU A 103 3.77 18.68 -8.72
C GLU A 103 2.62 18.68 -7.72
N HIS A 104 2.73 17.91 -6.64
CA HIS A 104 1.76 17.91 -5.56
C HIS A 104 1.61 19.33 -5.01
N LEU A 105 2.70 19.97 -4.56
CA LEU A 105 2.67 21.31 -3.97
C LEU A 105 1.93 22.34 -4.85
N ALA A 106 2.14 22.29 -6.18
CA ALA A 106 1.50 23.19 -7.14
C ALA A 106 0.02 22.87 -7.43
N THR A 107 -0.43 21.64 -7.17
CA THR A 107 -1.79 21.20 -7.52
C THR A 107 -2.77 21.47 -6.38
N ARG A 108 -3.90 22.14 -6.69
CA ARG A 108 -4.96 22.47 -5.71
C ARG A 108 -5.54 21.18 -5.11
N HIS A 109 -5.95 21.21 -3.84
CA HIS A 109 -6.31 19.99 -3.09
C HIS A 109 -7.59 19.30 -3.56
N ASP A 110 -8.49 20.02 -4.20
CA ASP A 110 -9.83 19.65 -4.67
C ASP A 110 -9.91 19.52 -6.21
N SER A 111 -8.77 19.56 -6.90
CA SER A 111 -8.69 19.21 -8.31
C SER A 111 -8.66 17.69 -8.49
N VAL A 112 -9.26 17.16 -9.55
CA VAL A 112 -9.11 15.74 -9.96
C VAL A 112 -7.66 15.36 -10.27
N HIS A 113 -6.79 16.34 -10.49
CA HIS A 113 -5.35 16.11 -10.65
C HIS A 113 -4.61 16.00 -9.31
N SER A 114 -5.28 16.29 -8.19
CA SER A 114 -4.68 16.30 -6.86
C SER A 114 -4.57 14.91 -6.29
N LEU A 115 -3.40 14.58 -5.74
CA LEU A 115 -3.22 13.35 -4.98
C LEU A 115 -4.20 13.30 -3.79
N THR A 116 -4.43 14.42 -3.10
CA THR A 116 -5.38 14.51 -1.97
C THR A 116 -6.82 14.21 -2.41
N HIS A 117 -7.32 14.87 -3.47
CA HIS A 117 -8.66 14.63 -3.99
C HIS A 117 -8.83 13.19 -4.45
N PHE A 118 -7.85 12.68 -5.18
CA PHE A 118 -7.86 11.32 -5.70
C PHE A 118 -7.95 10.26 -4.60
N TYR A 119 -7.21 10.41 -3.49
CA TYR A 119 -7.39 9.51 -2.35
C TYR A 119 -8.76 9.67 -1.69
N ASN A 120 -9.25 10.89 -1.47
CA ASN A 120 -10.57 11.07 -0.88
C ASN A 120 -11.67 10.45 -1.75
N TRP A 121 -11.61 10.62 -3.08
CA TRP A 121 -12.52 9.98 -4.02
C TRP A 121 -12.41 8.46 -3.97
N SER A 122 -11.18 7.91 -4.00
CA SER A 122 -10.95 6.46 -3.91
C SER A 122 -11.54 5.84 -2.64
N PHE A 123 -11.37 6.51 -1.50
CA PHE A 123 -11.88 6.04 -0.21
C PHE A 123 -13.38 6.31 -0.01
N SER A 124 -13.99 7.17 -0.84
CA SER A 124 -15.44 7.43 -0.79
C SER A 124 -16.27 6.21 -1.21
N HIS A 125 -15.65 5.23 -1.90
CA HIS A 125 -16.27 3.95 -2.26
C HIS A 125 -16.36 2.97 -1.08
N VAL A 126 -15.59 3.17 0.00
CA VAL A 126 -15.54 2.22 1.13
C VAL A 126 -16.84 2.23 1.94
N ARG A 127 -17.47 1.06 2.12
CA ARG A 127 -18.73 0.92 2.90
C ARG A 127 -18.55 0.26 4.27
N THR A 128 -17.32 -0.07 4.65
CA THR A 128 -16.97 -0.63 5.97
C THR A 128 -16.52 0.44 6.95
N ALA A 129 -16.62 0.16 8.25
CA ALA A 129 -16.25 1.06 9.34
C ALA A 129 -14.74 1.36 9.38
N TYR A 130 -13.92 0.51 8.75
CA TYR A 130 -12.49 0.72 8.59
C TYR A 130 -12.07 0.63 7.13
N SER A 131 -11.02 1.36 6.79
CA SER A 131 -10.35 1.29 5.49
C SER A 131 -8.84 1.12 5.63
N MET A 132 -8.27 0.43 4.66
CA MET A 132 -6.85 0.15 4.56
C MET A 132 -6.32 0.69 3.24
N LYS A 133 -5.33 1.58 3.29
CA LYS A 133 -4.56 1.93 2.09
C LYS A 133 -3.58 0.79 1.81
N TRP A 134 -3.40 0.43 0.55
CA TRP A 134 -2.41 -0.58 0.15
C TRP A 134 -1.89 -0.32 -1.26
N ASP A 135 -0.64 -0.66 -1.50
CA ASP A 135 0.03 -0.46 -2.78
C ASP A 135 -0.02 -1.76 -3.61
N GLY A 136 0.04 -1.62 -4.94
CA GLY A 136 -0.14 -2.74 -5.89
C GLY A 136 1.01 -3.75 -5.93
N ASP A 137 2.10 -3.45 -5.25
CA ASP A 137 3.33 -4.24 -5.12
C ASP A 137 3.49 -4.84 -3.72
N MET A 138 2.52 -4.68 -2.82
CA MET A 138 2.58 -5.19 -1.46
C MET A 138 1.86 -6.54 -1.31
N VAL A 139 2.59 -7.60 -1.02
CA VAL A 139 2.07 -8.97 -0.87
C VAL A 139 1.98 -9.34 0.61
N LEU A 140 0.83 -9.87 1.05
CA LEU A 140 0.66 -10.42 2.38
C LEU A 140 1.30 -11.80 2.50
N THR A 141 1.90 -12.08 3.67
CA THR A 141 2.27 -13.45 4.03
C THR A 141 1.06 -14.23 4.53
N THR A 142 1.17 -15.56 4.62
CA THR A 142 0.13 -16.40 5.25
C THR A 142 -0.19 -15.93 6.67
N GLU A 143 0.82 -15.50 7.45
CA GLU A 143 0.63 -14.90 8.78
C GLU A 143 -0.11 -13.56 8.68
N GLY A 144 0.26 -12.72 7.72
CA GLY A 144 -0.40 -11.44 7.43
C GLY A 144 -1.89 -11.57 7.15
N VAL A 145 -2.28 -12.57 6.36
CA VAL A 145 -3.70 -12.88 6.08
C VAL A 145 -4.46 -13.19 7.36
N GLY A 146 -3.92 -14.06 8.21
CA GLY A 146 -4.54 -14.43 9.49
C GLY A 146 -4.69 -13.23 10.44
N VAL A 147 -3.61 -12.46 10.61
CA VAL A 147 -3.61 -11.28 11.49
C VAL A 147 -4.63 -10.23 11.02
N LEU A 148 -4.69 -9.91 9.73
CA LEU A 148 -5.64 -8.94 9.21
C LEU A 148 -7.08 -9.40 9.32
N ARG A 149 -7.34 -10.69 9.07
CA ARG A 149 -8.68 -11.28 9.24
C ARG A 149 -9.16 -11.12 10.67
N ASP A 150 -8.33 -11.46 11.66
CA ASP A 150 -8.69 -11.35 13.08
C ASP A 150 -8.83 -9.89 13.53
N LEU A 151 -7.94 -9.02 13.04
CA LEU A 151 -7.96 -7.59 13.33
C LEU A 151 -9.25 -6.92 12.84
N SER A 152 -9.78 -7.32 11.68
CA SER A 152 -11.02 -6.76 11.13
C SER A 152 -12.22 -6.86 12.09
N TRP A 153 -12.26 -7.92 12.90
CA TRP A 153 -13.27 -8.09 13.95
C TRP A 153 -12.98 -7.25 15.19
N GLN A 154 -11.72 -7.17 15.61
CA GLN A 154 -11.30 -6.48 16.83
C GLN A 154 -11.36 -4.95 16.72
N LEU A 155 -11.25 -4.41 15.50
CA LEU A 155 -11.22 -2.97 15.27
C LEU A 155 -12.56 -2.28 15.49
N HIS A 156 -13.68 -3.01 15.49
CA HIS A 156 -15.01 -2.43 15.62
C HIS A 156 -15.11 -1.53 16.87
N ASP A 157 -15.50 -0.26 16.65
CA ASP A 157 -15.61 0.81 17.65
C ASP A 157 -14.35 1.10 18.48
N SER A 158 -13.18 0.60 18.08
CA SER A 158 -11.93 0.84 18.80
C SER A 158 -11.36 2.25 18.59
N GLY A 159 -11.65 2.87 17.44
CA GLY A 159 -11.04 4.14 17.04
C GLY A 159 -9.51 4.04 16.81
N ALA A 160 -8.95 2.83 16.80
CA ALA A 160 -7.52 2.62 16.67
C ALA A 160 -7.05 2.82 15.22
N ILE A 161 -5.85 3.37 15.04
CA ILE A 161 -5.10 3.33 13.78
C ILE A 161 -4.07 2.21 13.86
N VAL A 162 -3.83 1.50 12.75
CA VAL A 162 -2.90 0.37 12.73
C VAL A 162 -1.76 0.63 11.77
N ALA A 163 -0.55 0.56 12.32
CA ALA A 163 0.68 0.62 11.55
C ALA A 163 1.20 -0.79 11.26
N ILE A 164 1.51 -1.04 9.99
CA ILE A 164 1.96 -2.36 9.50
C ILE A 164 3.41 -2.22 9.03
N PRO A 165 4.36 -2.96 9.64
CA PRO A 165 5.71 -3.04 9.12
C PRO A 165 5.73 -3.79 7.79
N ARG A 166 6.44 -3.24 6.81
CA ARG A 166 6.70 -3.88 5.51
C ARG A 166 8.18 -4.12 5.28
N HIS A 167 8.52 -5.17 4.52
CA HIS A 167 9.90 -5.52 4.18
C HIS A 167 10.10 -5.49 2.67
N PRO A 168 11.02 -4.67 2.13
CA PRO A 168 11.36 -4.70 0.72
C PRO A 168 11.89 -6.07 0.30
N LEU A 169 11.40 -6.58 -0.83
CA LEU A 169 11.81 -7.84 -1.45
C LEU A 169 12.22 -7.57 -2.90
N SER A 170 13.53 -7.48 -3.13
CA SER A 170 14.10 -7.30 -4.47
C SER A 170 14.14 -8.63 -5.22
N ILE A 171 13.41 -8.73 -6.31
CA ILE A 171 13.31 -9.94 -7.13
C ILE A 171 14.38 -9.92 -8.21
N GLU A 172 15.32 -10.87 -8.12
CA GLU A 172 16.40 -11.07 -9.09
C GLU A 172 15.95 -12.00 -10.23
N SER A 173 15.18 -13.03 -9.90
CA SER A 173 14.61 -13.99 -10.85
C SER A 173 13.42 -14.72 -10.23
N GLU A 174 12.75 -15.59 -11.00
CA GLU A 174 11.66 -16.42 -10.49
C GLU A 174 12.08 -17.30 -9.30
N SER A 175 13.36 -17.61 -9.12
CA SER A 175 13.87 -18.46 -8.04
C SER A 175 14.77 -17.75 -7.03
N VAL A 176 15.07 -16.45 -7.20
CA VAL A 176 16.01 -15.72 -6.34
C VAL A 176 15.48 -14.34 -6.01
N ALA A 177 15.52 -13.98 -4.73
CA ALA A 177 15.17 -12.66 -4.22
C ALA A 177 16.06 -12.26 -3.05
N TRP A 178 16.02 -10.98 -2.71
CA TRP A 178 16.74 -10.39 -1.59
C TRP A 178 15.77 -9.62 -0.71
N ILE A 179 15.67 -9.99 0.56
CA ILE A 179 14.82 -9.30 1.53
C ILE A 179 15.63 -8.36 2.41
N ASP A 180 15.16 -7.13 2.59
CA ASP A 180 15.76 -6.15 3.49
C ASP A 180 15.11 -6.21 4.88
N LEU A 181 15.85 -6.76 5.84
CA LEU A 181 15.50 -6.81 7.27
C LEU A 181 16.36 -5.83 8.10
N GLY A 182 17.15 -4.98 7.44
CA GLY A 182 18.03 -3.99 8.09
C GLY A 182 17.32 -2.69 8.47
N PHE A 183 16.09 -2.46 7.98
CA PHE A 183 15.34 -1.24 8.26
C PHE A 183 13.86 -1.54 8.51
N ARG A 184 13.28 -0.89 9.52
CA ARG A 184 11.87 -1.05 9.87
C ARG A 184 11.04 0.03 9.18
N PHE A 185 10.36 -0.34 8.09
CA PHE A 185 9.41 0.55 7.42
C PHE A 185 8.05 0.44 8.08
N LEU A 186 7.72 1.42 8.93
CA LEU A 186 6.48 1.44 9.71
C LEU A 186 5.61 2.62 9.29
N GLU A 187 4.48 2.33 8.66
CA GLU A 187 3.50 3.33 8.26
C GLU A 187 2.09 2.93 8.74
N PRO A 188 1.26 3.90 9.14
CA PRO A 188 -0.16 3.66 9.43
C PRO A 188 -0.95 3.45 8.14
N TRP A 189 -1.54 2.25 8.00
CA TRP A 189 -2.27 1.83 6.79
C TRP A 189 -3.77 1.69 7.02
N ILE A 190 -4.17 1.29 8.23
CA ILE A 190 -5.58 1.03 8.58
C ILE A 190 -6.10 2.14 9.48
N TYR A 191 -7.26 2.68 9.12
CA TYR A 191 -7.91 3.79 9.83
C TYR A 191 -9.42 3.56 9.91
N PRO A 192 -10.08 4.12 10.93
CA PRO A 192 -11.52 4.27 10.92
C PRO A 192 -11.97 5.09 9.69
N MET A 193 -13.19 4.84 9.25
CA MET A 193 -13.90 5.66 8.29
C MET A 193 -14.73 6.71 9.02
N GLY A 194 -14.52 7.98 8.69
CA GLY A 194 -15.24 9.09 9.30
C GLY A 194 -14.62 10.45 8.95
N PRO A 195 -15.29 11.55 9.35
CA PRO A 195 -14.87 12.91 9.01
C PRO A 195 -13.50 13.31 9.58
N GLU A 196 -13.02 12.63 10.62
CA GLU A 196 -11.72 12.89 11.26
C GLU A 196 -10.56 12.14 10.58
N PHE A 197 -10.84 11.30 9.59
CA PHE A 197 -9.89 10.37 8.97
C PHE A 197 -9.75 10.55 7.46
N THR A 198 -9.98 11.76 6.96
CA THR A 198 -9.86 12.10 5.53
C THR A 198 -8.42 12.44 5.15
N PHE A 199 -8.13 12.37 3.85
CA PHE A 199 -6.84 12.83 3.33
C PHE A 199 -6.83 14.35 3.21
N VAL A 200 -5.77 14.96 3.70
CA VAL A 200 -5.49 16.39 3.55
C VAL A 200 -4.20 16.61 2.79
N LYS A 201 -4.07 17.82 2.26
CA LYS A 201 -2.89 18.28 1.56
C LYS A 201 -1.82 18.70 2.57
N ALA A 202 -0.69 17.99 2.62
CA ALA A 202 0.53 18.53 3.21
C ALA A 202 1.42 19.15 2.11
N PHE A 203 2.65 19.51 2.46
CA PHE A 203 3.56 20.22 1.56
C PHE A 203 3.83 19.45 0.27
N GLU A 204 4.48 18.30 0.37
CA GLU A 204 4.95 17.53 -0.79
C GLU A 204 4.17 16.22 -0.99
N TRP A 205 3.23 15.87 -0.11
CA TRP A 205 2.42 14.65 -0.21
C TRP A 205 1.08 14.81 0.52
N GLU A 206 0.19 13.84 0.34
CA GLU A 206 -1.05 13.69 1.08
C GLU A 206 -0.81 13.01 2.44
N VAL A 207 -1.51 13.46 3.47
CA VAL A 207 -1.52 12.76 4.78
C VAL A 207 -2.94 12.47 5.15
N ARG A 208 -3.14 11.35 5.83
CA ARG A 208 -4.42 11.04 6.44
C ARG A 208 -4.44 11.70 7.82
N GLU A 209 -5.43 12.57 8.05
CA GLU A 209 -5.65 13.12 9.37
C GLU A 209 -6.16 12.03 10.31
N PHE A 210 -5.86 12.19 11.59
CA PHE A 210 -6.46 11.41 12.66
C PHE A 210 -6.29 12.17 13.98
N PRO A 211 -7.24 12.06 14.92
CA PRO A 211 -7.15 12.71 16.22
C PRO A 211 -5.89 12.27 16.99
N GLU A 212 -5.26 13.17 17.75
CA GLU A 212 -4.13 12.83 18.62
C GLU A 212 -4.49 11.78 19.68
N THR A 213 -5.78 11.70 20.03
CA THR A 213 -6.35 10.72 20.96
C THR A 213 -6.50 9.32 20.37
N SER A 214 -6.23 9.14 19.07
CA SER A 214 -6.35 7.83 18.40
C SER A 214 -5.37 6.83 19.00
N GLN A 215 -5.88 5.68 19.43
CA GLN A 215 -5.04 4.57 19.84
C GLN A 215 -4.18 4.11 18.65
N ARG A 216 -2.89 3.86 18.88
CA ARG A 216 -1.98 3.36 17.84
C ARG A 216 -1.61 1.92 18.12
N LEU A 217 -2.01 1.02 17.22
CA LEU A 217 -1.59 -0.37 17.23
C LEU A 217 -0.46 -0.56 16.22
N ILE A 218 0.55 -1.34 16.59
CA ILE A 218 1.63 -1.73 15.68
C ILE A 218 1.51 -3.22 15.46
N ALA A 219 1.27 -3.61 14.20
CA ALA A 219 1.19 -5.00 13.81
C ALA A 219 2.59 -5.67 13.92
N PRO A 220 2.64 -7.00 14.09
CA PRO A 220 3.88 -7.76 14.04
C PRO A 220 4.68 -7.51 12.74
N GLU A 221 5.99 -7.75 12.79
CA GLU A 221 6.83 -7.73 11.59
C GLU A 221 6.64 -9.04 10.81
N GLY A 222 6.78 -8.97 9.48
CA GLY A 222 6.71 -10.16 8.63
C GLY A 222 5.33 -10.45 8.04
N LEU A 223 4.38 -9.51 8.19
CA LEU A 223 3.03 -9.67 7.64
C LEU A 223 2.95 -9.37 6.14
N CYS A 224 3.86 -8.57 5.61
CA CYS A 224 3.89 -8.24 4.19
C CYS A 224 5.30 -7.93 3.68
N VAL A 225 5.46 -8.08 2.37
CA VAL A 225 6.63 -7.66 1.61
C VAL A 225 6.23 -6.66 0.52
N GLU A 226 7.13 -5.75 0.15
CA GLU A 226 6.99 -4.84 -1.00
C GLU A 226 7.89 -5.34 -2.13
N LEU A 227 7.31 -5.69 -3.27
CA LEU A 227 8.03 -6.26 -4.42
C LEU A 227 8.81 -5.18 -5.17
N LYS A 228 10.08 -5.46 -5.46
CA LYS A 228 10.95 -4.59 -6.27
C LYS A 228 11.64 -5.41 -7.35
N TRP A 229 11.27 -5.22 -8.61
CA TRP A 229 11.83 -6.02 -9.69
C TRP A 229 13.17 -5.45 -10.19
N LEU A 230 14.25 -6.23 -10.13
CA LEU A 230 15.58 -5.78 -10.56
C LEU A 230 15.73 -5.69 -12.09
N ASP A 231 14.79 -6.27 -12.85
CA ASP A 231 14.70 -6.13 -14.30
C ASP A 231 13.93 -4.87 -14.73
N GLN A 232 13.39 -4.11 -13.77
CA GLN A 232 12.75 -2.82 -14.00
C GLN A 232 13.64 -1.70 -13.45
N ASP A 233 13.84 -0.66 -14.23
CA ASP A 233 14.63 0.50 -13.81
C ASP A 233 13.79 1.44 -12.93
N GLU A 234 13.45 0.97 -11.72
CA GLU A 234 12.65 1.66 -10.68
C GLU A 234 13.27 3.03 -10.32
N PHE A 235 14.58 3.18 -10.55
CA PHE A 235 15.33 4.40 -10.24
C PHE A 235 15.81 5.20 -11.46
N SER A 236 15.38 4.86 -12.69
CA SER A 236 15.71 5.58 -13.93
C SER A 236 15.50 7.10 -13.88
N HIS A 237 14.64 7.56 -12.98
CA HIS A 237 14.30 8.96 -12.79
C HIS A 237 15.09 9.68 -11.68
N TRP A 238 16.02 9.00 -11.00
CA TRP A 238 16.76 9.54 -9.85
C TRP A 238 18.26 9.62 -10.16
N SER A 239 18.86 10.78 -9.91
CA SER A 239 20.31 10.94 -9.90
C SER A 239 20.84 10.77 -8.46
N ALA A 240 22.11 10.36 -8.31
CA ALA A 240 22.77 10.26 -6.99
C ALA A 240 22.74 11.57 -6.17
N MET A 241 22.38 12.70 -6.81
CA MET A 241 22.32 14.05 -6.26
C MET A 241 20.93 14.43 -5.72
N ASP A 242 19.89 13.60 -5.88
CA ASP A 242 18.51 13.94 -5.47
C ASP A 242 18.19 13.63 -4.00
N PHE A 243 19.15 13.12 -3.24
CA PHE A 243 18.99 12.78 -1.82
C PHE A 243 19.69 13.78 -0.92
N ASP A 244 19.23 15.05 -0.95
CA ASP A 244 19.69 16.08 -0.01
C ASP A 244 19.55 15.60 1.45
N GLU A 245 20.57 15.88 2.25
CA GLU A 245 21.08 15.02 3.34
C GLU A 245 20.15 14.80 4.54
N SER A 246 18.92 15.33 4.53
CA SER A 246 17.99 15.34 5.68
C SER A 246 16.58 14.77 5.45
N ARG A 247 16.14 14.46 4.23
CA ARG A 247 14.68 14.32 3.94
C ARG A 247 14.10 12.93 3.73
N ALA A 248 14.88 11.86 3.51
CA ALA A 248 14.29 10.51 3.38
C ALA A 248 15.29 9.37 3.69
N PRO A 249 15.57 9.05 4.97
CA PRO A 249 16.39 7.90 5.36
C PRO A 249 15.97 6.58 4.70
N ARG A 250 14.65 6.41 4.50
CA ARG A 250 14.05 5.29 3.76
C ARG A 250 14.58 5.20 2.32
N LYS A 251 14.43 6.27 1.54
CA LYS A 251 14.84 6.26 0.12
C LYS A 251 16.35 6.03 -0.04
N ARG A 252 17.15 6.54 0.91
CA ARG A 252 18.60 6.25 0.95
C ARG A 252 18.87 4.77 1.16
N ARG A 253 18.12 4.10 2.05
CA ARG A 253 18.25 2.66 2.28
C ARG A 253 17.82 1.85 1.06
N GLU A 254 16.68 2.18 0.46
CA GLU A 254 16.20 1.54 -0.77
C GLU A 254 17.22 1.68 -1.91
N TRP A 255 17.77 2.88 -2.12
CA TRP A 255 18.82 3.13 -3.10
C TRP A 255 20.10 2.33 -2.80
N GLN A 256 20.57 2.31 -1.55
CA GLN A 256 21.74 1.53 -1.15
C GLN A 256 21.58 0.04 -1.48
N GLY A 257 20.41 -0.53 -1.15
CA GLY A 257 20.10 -1.93 -1.45
C GLY A 257 20.09 -2.18 -2.95
N TYR A 258 19.34 -1.38 -3.71
CA TYR A 258 19.24 -1.50 -5.16
C TYR A 258 20.60 -1.38 -5.86
N SER A 259 21.39 -0.33 -5.58
CA SER A 259 22.69 -0.13 -6.21
C SER A 259 23.65 -1.29 -5.90
N ALA A 260 23.68 -1.77 -4.67
CA ALA A 260 24.53 -2.90 -4.30
C ALA A 260 24.11 -4.19 -5.04
N LEU A 261 22.81 -4.45 -5.19
CA LEU A 261 22.31 -5.60 -5.94
C LEU A 261 22.67 -5.53 -7.43
N MET A 262 22.49 -4.37 -8.05
CA MET A 262 22.88 -4.15 -9.46
C MET A 262 24.39 -4.31 -9.69
N GLU A 263 25.21 -4.03 -8.68
CA GLU A 263 26.67 -4.21 -8.71
C GLU A 263 27.13 -5.61 -8.28
N GLY A 264 26.21 -6.52 -7.93
CA GLY A 264 26.54 -7.86 -7.43
C GLY A 264 27.15 -7.89 -6.03
N ARG A 265 26.95 -6.82 -5.24
CA ARG A 265 27.46 -6.60 -3.88
C ARG A 265 26.38 -6.70 -2.79
N GLY A 266 25.27 -7.39 -3.07
CA GLY A 266 24.14 -7.52 -2.13
C GLY A 266 24.54 -8.03 -0.75
N GLU A 267 25.44 -9.03 -0.69
CA GLU A 267 25.95 -9.61 0.57
C GLU A 267 26.71 -8.61 1.46
N GLU A 268 27.20 -7.50 0.89
CA GLU A 268 27.93 -6.47 1.62
C GLU A 268 26.99 -5.51 2.37
N VAL A 269 25.68 -5.54 2.06
CA VAL A 269 24.69 -4.64 2.66
C VAL A 269 24.14 -5.25 3.95
N PRO A 270 24.41 -4.66 5.14
CA PRO A 270 23.93 -5.23 6.39
C PRO A 270 22.41 -5.33 6.44
N GLY A 271 21.87 -6.50 6.79
CA GLY A 271 20.44 -6.77 6.88
C GLY A 271 19.76 -7.09 5.56
N LEU A 272 20.49 -7.12 4.43
CA LEU A 272 19.99 -7.65 3.18
C LEU A 272 20.30 -9.15 3.13
N HIS A 273 19.29 -9.97 2.83
CA HIS A 273 19.39 -11.43 2.88
C HIS A 273 18.96 -12.04 1.56
N ARG A 274 19.85 -12.83 0.95
CA ARG A 274 19.52 -13.60 -0.25
C ARG A 274 18.66 -14.82 0.10
N ILE A 275 17.65 -15.07 -0.72
CA ILE A 275 16.72 -16.20 -0.61
C ILE A 275 16.65 -16.90 -1.96
N GLU A 276 16.83 -18.22 -1.94
CA GLU A 276 16.62 -19.09 -3.09
C GLU A 276 15.38 -19.95 -2.87
N ALA A 277 14.47 -19.95 -3.85
CA ALA A 277 13.30 -20.80 -3.85
C ALA A 277 13.66 -22.25 -4.24
N PRO A 278 12.96 -23.26 -3.69
CA PRO A 278 13.05 -24.63 -4.18
C PRO A 278 12.66 -24.74 -5.66
N PRO A 279 13.14 -25.77 -6.39
CA PRO A 279 12.78 -25.98 -7.79
C PRO A 279 11.26 -26.05 -8.01
N GLY A 280 10.76 -25.28 -8.97
CA GLY A 280 9.34 -25.25 -9.34
C GLY A 280 8.45 -24.36 -8.47
N VAL A 281 9.02 -23.60 -7.53
CA VAL A 281 8.30 -22.64 -6.69
C VAL A 281 8.80 -21.23 -7.02
N HIS A 282 7.88 -20.29 -7.23
CA HIS A 282 8.26 -18.89 -7.43
C HIS A 282 8.76 -18.30 -6.10
N VAL A 283 9.77 -17.45 -6.15
CA VAL A 283 10.42 -16.92 -4.95
C VAL A 283 9.49 -16.08 -4.09
N ILE A 284 8.52 -15.39 -4.69
CA ILE A 284 7.48 -14.65 -3.94
C ILE A 284 6.70 -15.62 -3.05
N ASP A 285 6.12 -16.69 -3.63
CA ASP A 285 5.36 -17.71 -2.89
C ASP A 285 6.23 -18.36 -1.81
N HIS A 286 7.49 -18.71 -2.14
CA HIS A 286 8.41 -19.28 -1.16
C HIS A 286 8.64 -18.34 0.03
N VAL A 287 8.84 -17.04 -0.24
CA VAL A 287 9.05 -16.03 0.81
C VAL A 287 7.81 -15.85 1.66
N THR A 288 6.63 -15.70 1.04
CA THR A 288 5.39 -15.32 1.74
C THR A 288 4.75 -16.49 2.50
N ASP A 289 4.94 -17.72 2.02
CA ASP A 289 4.26 -18.89 2.57
C ASP A 289 5.17 -19.73 3.47
N THR A 290 6.48 -19.68 3.23
CA THR A 290 7.44 -20.55 3.93
C THR A 290 8.54 -19.77 4.63
N TRP A 291 9.38 -19.03 3.91
CA TRP A 291 10.61 -18.49 4.48
C TRP A 291 10.34 -17.46 5.58
N LEU A 292 9.51 -16.44 5.29
CA LEU A 292 9.26 -15.33 6.22
C LEU A 292 8.40 -15.75 7.42
N PRO A 293 7.35 -16.59 7.26
CA PRO A 293 6.62 -17.15 8.40
C PRO A 293 7.51 -17.97 9.37
N HIS A 294 8.53 -18.68 8.88
CA HIS A 294 9.42 -19.49 9.71
C HIS A 294 10.71 -18.78 10.16
N ALA A 295 10.96 -17.54 9.70
CA ALA A 295 12.15 -16.79 10.07
C ALA A 295 12.16 -16.46 11.58
N GLU A 296 13.33 -16.60 12.21
CA GLU A 296 13.50 -16.32 13.65
C GLU A 296 13.14 -14.86 13.96
N ARG A 297 12.30 -14.66 14.98
CA ARG A 297 11.94 -13.33 15.47
C ARG A 297 12.95 -12.87 16.56
N PRO A 298 13.26 -11.56 16.68
CA PRO A 298 12.76 -10.45 15.87
C PRO A 298 13.41 -10.44 14.48
N LEU A 299 12.62 -10.09 13.46
CA LEU A 299 13.10 -10.00 12.08
C LEU A 299 14.11 -8.87 11.94
N VAL A 300 13.75 -7.67 12.39
CA VAL A 300 14.67 -6.53 12.42
C VAL A 300 15.43 -6.54 13.75
N ARG A 301 16.67 -7.02 13.73
CA ARG A 301 17.56 -6.96 14.89
C ARG A 301 18.03 -5.52 15.08
N ARG A 302 17.46 -4.83 16.07
CA ARG A 302 17.94 -3.50 16.46
C ARG A 302 19.41 -3.60 16.86
N GLY A 303 20.30 -3.10 16.02
CA GLY A 303 21.68 -2.87 16.41
C GLY A 303 21.70 -2.01 17.67
N ARG A 304 22.53 -2.36 18.65
CA ARG A 304 23.06 -1.37 19.58
C ARG A 304 23.54 -0.19 18.72
N ARG A 305 23.23 1.04 19.17
CA ARG A 305 23.78 2.29 18.62
C ARG A 305 25.18 2.01 18.06
N ILE A 306 25.38 2.27 16.77
CA ILE A 306 26.72 2.32 16.20
C ILE A 306 27.43 3.40 17.02
N GLU A 307 28.33 2.98 17.91
CA GLU A 307 29.22 3.91 18.60
C GLU A 307 30.09 4.57 17.54
N SER A 308 30.07 5.90 17.59
CA SER A 308 30.84 6.83 16.75
C SER A 308 32.31 6.50 16.67
#